data_AF-A0A2N6FKV2-F1
#
_entry.id   AF-A0A2N6FKV2-F1
#
_cell.length_a   1.000
_cell.length_b   1.000
_cell.length_c   1.000
_cell.angle_alpha   90.00
_cell.angle_beta   90.00
_cell.angle_gamma   90.00
#
_symmetry.space_group_name_H-M   'P 1'
#
loop_
_entity.id
_entity.type
_entity.pdbx_description
1 polymer ?
#
loop_
_entity_poly.entity_id
_entity_poly.type
_entity_poly.pdbx_seq_one_letter_code
_entity_poly.pdbx_strand_id
1 'polypeptide(L)'
;MRLVKFVVCVILLGVIVYVYPTRPDTFMHRVQALMKPDDTLRAEYNQLILQKEAKLGALEKGIELVTDNFDRAVANAPICPQTGLPAVITITEDSRPGIEEECEQLREEIKALEEKLAALD
;
A
#
# COMPACT_ATOMS: atom_id res chain seq x y z
N MET A 1 44.57 -9.97 -44.16
CA MET A 1 43.69 -10.71 -43.23
C MET A 1 43.40 -10.03 -41.88
N ARG A 2 44.03 -8.91 -41.50
CA ARG A 2 43.76 -8.23 -40.21
C ARG A 2 42.56 -7.26 -40.24
N LEU A 3 42.28 -6.64 -41.39
CA LEU A 3 41.19 -5.65 -41.53
C LEU A 3 39.79 -6.29 -41.37
N VAL A 4 39.59 -7.47 -41.95
CA VAL A 4 38.29 -8.18 -41.92
C VAL A 4 37.89 -8.58 -40.49
N LYS A 5 38.86 -8.98 -39.66
CA LYS A 5 38.61 -9.34 -38.26
C LYS A 5 38.18 -8.14 -37.41
N PHE A 6 38.71 -6.95 -37.72
CA PHE A 6 38.36 -5.71 -37.02
C PHE A 6 36.93 -5.27 -37.35
N VAL A 7 36.55 -5.34 -38.63
CA VAL A 7 35.19 -4.98 -39.08
C VAL A 7 34.16 -5.93 -38.47
N VAL A 8 34.45 -7.23 -38.41
CA VAL A 8 33.55 -8.22 -37.78
C VAL A 8 33.40 -7.98 -36.27
N CYS A 9 34.48 -7.60 -35.56
CA CYS A 9 34.39 -7.26 -34.13
C CYS A 9 33.55 -6.00 -33.87
N VAL A 10 33.67 -4.97 -34.71
CA VAL A 10 32.89 -3.73 -34.55
C VAL A 10 31.40 -3.98 -34.81
N ILE A 11 31.08 -4.81 -35.81
CA ILE A 11 29.69 -5.18 -36.10
C ILE A 11 29.11 -6.03 -34.95
N LEU A 12 29.87 -7.00 -34.43
CA LEU A 12 29.44 -7.81 -33.28
C LEU A 12 29.19 -6.96 -32.03
N LEU A 13 30.07 -6.00 -31.73
CA LEU A 13 29.87 -5.07 -30.62
C LEU A 13 28.65 -4.17 -30.83
N GLY A 14 28.45 -3.68 -32.06
CA GLY A 14 27.26 -2.90 -32.42
C GLY A 14 25.95 -3.70 -32.26
N VAL A 15 25.95 -4.98 -32.64
CA VAL A 15 24.79 -5.87 -32.49
C VAL A 15 24.54 -6.19 -31.01
N ILE A 16 25.58 -6.40 -30.20
CA ILE A 16 25.42 -6.64 -28.76
C ILE A 16 24.81 -5.42 -28.06
N VAL A 17 25.25 -4.21 -28.40
CA VAL A 17 24.68 -2.95 -27.86
C VAL A 17 23.26 -2.72 -28.38
N TYR A 18 22.94 -3.12 -29.61
CA TYR A 18 21.59 -2.98 -30.18
C TYR A 18 20.59 -4.01 -29.64
N VAL A 19 21.04 -5.24 -29.37
CA VAL A 19 20.20 -6.35 -28.89
C VAL A 19 20.03 -6.34 -27.36
N TYR A 20 20.98 -5.77 -26.63
CA TYR A 20 20.82 -5.47 -25.21
C TYR A 20 20.53 -3.98 -25.03
N PRO A 21 19.26 -3.54 -25.10
CA PRO A 21 18.92 -2.27 -24.50
C PRO A 21 19.24 -2.45 -23.01
N THR A 22 20.27 -1.73 -22.55
CA THR A 22 20.50 -1.47 -21.14
C THR A 22 19.14 -1.09 -20.56
N ARG A 23 18.49 -2.01 -19.81
CA ARG A 23 17.33 -1.66 -19.00
C ARG A 23 17.88 -0.69 -17.94
N PRO A 24 17.72 0.64 -18.11
CA PRO A 24 18.48 1.60 -17.32
C PRO A 24 17.96 1.67 -15.88
N ASP A 25 16.73 1.21 -15.67
CA ASP A 25 16.00 1.51 -14.45
C ASP A 25 16.50 0.67 -13.26
N THR A 26 16.84 -0.61 -13.44
CA THR A 26 17.03 -1.48 -12.27
C THR A 26 18.37 -1.29 -11.56
N PHE A 27 19.44 -0.98 -12.30
CA PHE A 27 20.77 -0.82 -11.70
C PHE A 27 20.95 0.59 -11.11
N MET A 28 20.55 1.63 -11.85
CA MET A 28 20.66 3.01 -11.35
C MET A 28 19.73 3.26 -10.16
N HIS A 29 18.51 2.69 -10.12
CA HIS A 29 17.66 2.79 -8.92
C HIS A 29 18.26 2.05 -7.71
N ARG A 30 18.92 0.91 -7.91
CA ARG A 30 19.62 0.20 -6.81
C ARG A 30 20.83 0.98 -6.30
N VAL A 31 21.62 1.55 -7.20
CA VAL A 31 22.79 2.37 -6.84
C VAL A 31 22.35 3.68 -6.18
N GLN A 32 21.27 4.29 -6.67
CA GLN A 32 20.69 5.49 -6.06
C GLN A 32 20.07 5.20 -4.69
N ALA A 33 19.46 4.02 -4.49
CA ALA A 33 19.01 3.56 -3.17
C ALA A 33 20.18 3.28 -2.22
N LEU A 34 21.33 2.83 -2.72
CA LEU A 34 22.58 2.65 -1.95
C LEU A 34 23.31 3.97 -1.64
N MET A 35 23.04 5.05 -2.37
CA MET A 35 23.67 6.36 -2.22
C MET A 35 22.76 7.42 -1.60
N LYS A 36 21.51 7.10 -1.26
CA LYS A 36 20.66 8.03 -0.52
C LYS A 36 21.25 8.24 0.87
N PRO A 37 21.48 9.48 1.31
CA PRO A 37 21.89 9.73 2.68
C PRO A 37 20.80 9.21 3.61
N ASP A 38 21.19 8.54 4.70
CA ASP A 38 20.27 7.88 5.65
C ASP A 38 19.17 8.84 6.13
N ASP A 39 19.48 10.13 6.27
CA ASP A 39 18.51 11.19 6.60
C ASP A 39 17.34 11.31 5.62
N THR A 40 17.59 11.12 4.31
CA THR A 40 16.53 11.16 3.29
C THR A 40 15.65 9.91 3.33
N LEU A 41 16.25 8.74 3.58
CA LEU A 41 15.52 7.49 3.71
C LEU A 41 14.63 7.49 4.96
N ARG A 42 15.15 8.05 6.06
CA ARG A 42 14.44 8.24 7.32
C ARG A 42 13.25 9.18 7.17
N ALA A 43 13.43 10.31 6.47
CA ALA A 43 12.35 11.24 6.19
C ALA A 43 11.25 10.60 5.34
N GLU A 44 11.61 9.80 4.34
CA GLU A 44 10.66 9.05 3.50
C GLU A 44 9.86 8.01 4.30
N TYR A 45 10.51 7.23 5.16
CA TYR A 45 9.81 6.27 6.02
C TYR A 45 8.87 6.94 7.02
N ASN A 46 9.31 8.02 7.67
CA ASN A 46 8.44 8.81 8.54
C ASN A 46 7.21 9.36 7.80
N GLN A 47 7.40 9.90 6.59
CA GLN A 47 6.28 10.39 5.79
C GLN A 47 5.32 9.26 5.40
N LEU A 48 5.84 8.08 5.06
CA LEU A 48 5.04 6.93 4.69
C LEU A 48 4.24 6.37 5.88
N ILE A 49 4.84 6.34 7.06
CA ILE A 49 4.18 5.96 8.32
C ILE A 49 3.01 6.92 8.59
N LEU A 50 3.26 8.24 8.59
CA LEU A 50 2.22 9.24 8.82
C LEU A 50 1.05 9.13 7.84
N GLN A 51 1.33 8.86 6.56
CA GLN A 51 0.29 8.65 5.55
C GLN A 51 -0.56 7.40 5.84
N LYS A 52 0.07 6.31 6.25
CA LYS A 52 -0.63 5.06 6.58
C LYS A 52 -1.41 5.18 7.88
N GLU A 53 -0.88 5.85 8.89
CA GLU A 53 -1.60 6.17 10.13
C GLU A 53 -2.84 7.03 9.86
N ALA A 54 -2.71 8.05 9.01
CA ALA A 54 -3.86 8.88 8.62
C ALA A 54 -4.92 8.06 7.88
N LYS A 55 -4.52 7.13 7.01
CA LYS A 55 -5.43 6.21 6.32
C LYS A 55 -6.11 5.26 7.31
N LEU A 56 -5.35 4.67 8.24
CA LEU A 56 -5.87 3.79 9.28
C LEU A 56 -6.93 4.51 10.12
N GLY A 57 -6.63 5.72 10.61
CA GLY A 57 -7.60 6.50 11.39
C GLY A 57 -8.87 6.87 10.60
N ALA A 58 -8.77 7.08 9.29
CA ALA A 58 -9.93 7.32 8.45
C ALA A 58 -10.83 6.08 8.31
N LEU A 59 -10.22 4.89 8.18
CA LEU A 59 -10.96 3.62 8.09
C LEU A 59 -11.61 3.24 9.42
N GLU A 60 -10.90 3.40 10.54
CA GLU A 60 -11.44 3.17 11.89
C GLU A 60 -12.65 4.06 12.18
N LYS A 61 -12.57 5.35 11.80
CA LYS A 61 -13.71 6.27 11.88
C LYS A 61 -14.86 5.86 10.95
N GLY A 62 -14.55 5.26 9.81
CA GLY A 62 -15.55 4.66 8.91
C GLY A 62 -16.31 3.52 9.58
N ILE A 63 -15.61 2.62 10.27
CA ILE A 63 -16.22 1.51 11.03
C ILE A 63 -17.13 2.05 12.15
N GLU A 64 -16.66 3.06 12.89
CA GLU A 64 -17.45 3.72 13.94
C GLU A 64 -18.76 4.30 13.36
N LEU A 65 -18.68 5.00 12.23
CA LEU A 65 -19.85 5.58 11.57
C LEU A 65 -20.86 4.51 11.11
N VAL A 66 -20.38 3.41 10.55
CA VAL A 66 -21.24 2.29 10.13
C VAL A 66 -21.94 1.66 11.34
N THR A 67 -21.20 1.46 12.43
CA THR A 67 -21.73 0.92 13.68
C THR A 67 -22.80 1.84 14.29
N ASP A 68 -22.51 3.14 14.36
CA ASP A 68 -23.48 4.15 14.82
C ASP A 68 -24.76 4.19 13.97
N ASN A 69 -24.64 3.94 12.67
CA ASN A 69 -25.80 3.88 11.77
C ASN A 69 -26.64 2.64 12.03
N PHE A 70 -26.02 1.49 12.31
CA PHE A 70 -26.74 0.27 12.69
C PHE A 70 -27.44 0.44 14.03
N ASP A 71 -26.77 0.99 15.03
CA ASP A 71 -27.36 1.23 16.36
C ASP A 71 -28.53 2.20 16.26
N ARG A 72 -28.40 3.27 15.46
CA ARG A 72 -29.51 4.20 15.19
C ARG A 72 -30.66 3.53 14.43
N ALA A 73 -30.38 2.65 13.48
CA ALA A 73 -31.43 1.92 12.76
C ALA A 73 -32.22 1.03 13.73
N VAL A 74 -31.53 0.29 14.60
CA VAL A 74 -32.14 -0.58 15.61
C VAL A 74 -32.94 0.23 16.64
N ALA A 75 -32.39 1.34 17.14
CA ALA A 75 -33.08 2.20 18.10
C ALA A 75 -34.35 2.85 17.53
N ASN A 76 -34.37 3.12 16.22
CA ASN A 76 -35.52 3.71 15.52
C ASN A 76 -36.37 2.69 14.77
N ALA A 77 -36.24 1.39 15.10
CA ALA A 77 -37.01 0.34 14.46
C ALA A 77 -38.51 0.58 14.66
N PRO A 78 -39.32 0.59 13.58
CA PRO A 78 -40.76 0.82 13.69
C PRO A 78 -41.42 -0.32 14.48
N ILE A 79 -42.41 0.02 15.32
CA ILE A 79 -43.15 -0.97 16.09
C ILE A 79 -44.28 -1.54 15.22
N CYS A 80 -44.38 -2.87 15.14
CA CYS A 80 -45.48 -3.53 14.47
C CYS A 80 -46.80 -3.26 15.22
N PRO A 81 -47.83 -2.68 14.58
CA PRO A 81 -49.07 -2.32 15.27
C PRO A 81 -49.90 -3.54 15.71
N GLN A 82 -49.67 -4.72 15.12
CA GLN A 82 -50.40 -5.95 15.47
C GLN A 82 -49.80 -6.70 16.66
N THR A 83 -48.46 -6.74 16.74
CA THR A 83 -47.75 -7.51 17.78
C THR A 83 -47.20 -6.63 18.91
N GLY A 84 -47.09 -5.31 18.69
CA GLY A 84 -46.46 -4.38 19.63
C GLY A 84 -44.94 -4.53 19.74
N LEU A 85 -44.33 -5.39 18.91
CA LEU A 85 -42.89 -5.65 18.91
C LEU A 85 -42.16 -4.79 17.87
N PRO A 86 -40.87 -4.44 18.09
CA PRO A 86 -40.05 -3.79 17.08
C PRO A 86 -39.95 -4.64 15.81
N ALA A 87 -39.93 -3.99 14.65
CA ALA A 87 -39.65 -4.65 13.39
C ALA A 87 -38.24 -5.25 13.41
N VAL A 88 -38.12 -6.47 12.88
CA VAL A 88 -36.82 -7.11 12.70
C VAL A 88 -36.07 -6.37 11.60
N ILE A 89 -34.91 -5.81 11.93
CA ILE A 89 -34.00 -5.22 10.96
C ILE A 89 -32.98 -6.27 10.56
N THR A 90 -32.93 -6.59 9.27
CA THR A 90 -31.93 -7.48 8.71
C THR A 90 -30.90 -6.65 7.94
N ILE A 91 -29.64 -6.75 8.34
CA ILE A 91 -28.52 -6.14 7.62
C ILE A 91 -28.15 -7.10 6.48
N THR A 92 -28.31 -6.65 5.23
CA THR A 92 -28.02 -7.48 4.04
C THR A 92 -26.56 -7.41 3.61
N GLU A 93 -25.86 -6.33 3.97
CA GLU A 93 -24.47 -6.08 3.62
C GLU A 93 -23.80 -5.38 4.79
N ASP A 94 -22.73 -6.00 5.31
CA ASP A 94 -21.90 -5.45 6.36
C ASP A 94 -20.49 -5.27 5.82
N SER A 95 -20.08 -4.02 5.61
CA SER A 95 -18.76 -3.68 5.09
C SER A 95 -17.67 -3.68 6.15
N ARG A 96 -18.02 -3.77 7.46
CA ARG A 96 -17.04 -3.73 8.56
C ARG A 96 -15.95 -4.81 8.45
N PRO A 97 -16.25 -6.09 8.17
CA PRO A 97 -15.22 -7.12 8.10
C PRO A 97 -14.13 -6.83 7.05
N GLY A 98 -14.51 -6.30 5.89
CA GLY A 98 -13.55 -5.94 4.84
C GLY A 98 -12.69 -4.73 5.21
N ILE A 99 -13.27 -3.76 5.92
CA ILE A 99 -12.54 -2.58 6.40
C ILE A 99 -11.61 -2.96 7.58
N GLU A 100 -12.05 -3.87 8.45
CA GLU A 100 -11.24 -4.42 9.55
C GLU A 100 -10.01 -5.15 9.01
N GLU A 101 -10.16 -5.97 7.97
CA GLU A 101 -9.03 -6.64 7.30
C GLU A 101 -8.04 -5.62 6.72
N GLU A 102 -8.53 -4.56 6.07
CA GLU A 102 -7.67 -3.48 5.56
C GLU A 102 -6.95 -2.71 6.70
N CYS A 103 -7.61 -2.51 7.84
CA CYS A 103 -6.99 -1.91 9.03
C CYS A 103 -5.88 -2.79 9.60
N GLU A 104 -6.09 -4.09 9.68
CA GLU A 104 -5.06 -5.05 10.14
C GLU A 104 -3.84 -5.03 9.21
N GLN A 105 -4.05 -5.06 7.90
CA GLN A 105 -2.97 -4.96 6.92
C GLN A 105 -2.18 -3.66 7.07
N LEU A 106 -2.86 -2.52 7.24
CA LEU A 106 -2.18 -1.23 7.43
C LEU A 106 -1.37 -1.19 8.73
N ARG A 107 -1.86 -1.80 9.81
CA ARG A 107 -1.12 -1.89 11.09
C ARG A 107 0.15 -2.72 10.93
N GLU A 108 0.09 -3.84 10.22
CA GLU A 108 1.27 -4.66 9.92
C GLU A 108 2.28 -3.90 9.04
N GLU A 109 1.80 -3.18 8.03
CA GLU A 109 2.65 -2.37 7.16
C GLU A 109 3.33 -1.22 7.91
N ILE A 110 2.62 -0.53 8.81
CA ILE A 110 3.19 0.52 9.66
C ILE A 110 4.29 -0.09 10.54
N LYS A 111 4.00 -1.20 11.23
CA LYS A 111 4.98 -1.89 12.08
C LYS A 111 6.24 -2.28 11.30
N ALA A 112 6.09 -2.82 10.09
CA ALA A 112 7.21 -3.18 9.23
C ALA A 112 8.03 -1.96 8.77
N LEU A 113 7.41 -0.78 8.66
CA LEU A 113 8.11 0.47 8.36
C LEU A 113 8.83 1.03 9.58
N GLU A 114 8.22 0.97 10.76
CA GLU A 114 8.85 1.35 12.02
C GLU A 114 10.08 0.48 12.32
N GLU A 115 10.01 -0.83 12.08
CA GLU A 115 11.15 -1.74 12.23
C GLU A 115 12.30 -1.38 11.27
N LYS A 116 11.98 -1.00 10.02
CA LYS A 116 12.99 -0.54 9.05
C LYS A 116 13.58 0.81 9.45
N LEU A 117 12.77 1.71 10.00
CA LEU A 117 13.20 3.00 10.51
C LEU A 117 14.16 2.82 11.70
N ALA A 118 13.82 1.94 12.63
CA ALA A 118 14.65 1.62 13.79
C ALA A 118 15.98 0.94 13.41
N ALA A 119 16.02 0.22 12.28
CA ALA A 119 17.26 -0.37 11.77
C ALA A 119 18.22 0.64 11.12
N LEU A 120 17.78 1.88 10.90
CA LEU A 120 18.60 2.99 10.38
C LEU A 120 19.21 3.86 11.50
N ASP A 121 18.69 3.74 12.73
CA ASP A 121 19.22 4.42 13.93
C ASP A 121 20.34 3.60 14.59
#